data_AF-A0A537T2P5-F1
#
_entry.id   AF-A0A537T2P5-F1
#
_cell.length_a   1.000
_cell.length_b   1.000
_cell.length_c   1.000
_cell.angle_alpha   90.00
_cell.angle_beta   90.00
_cell.angle_gamma   90.00
#
_symmetry.space_group_name_H-M   'P 1'
#
loop_
_entity.id
_entity.type
_entity.pdbx_description
1 polymer ?
#
loop_
_entity_poly.entity_id
_entity_poly.type
_entity_poly.pdbx_seq_one_letter_code
_entity_poly.pdbx_strand_id
1 'polypeptide(L)'
;MPQARDLLTAAAALAILPFALASIGLGVTSATEVVVFAIACMALNILVGYTGLTSFGHGAWFGLAAYGAGLAQLNLFPGSILLPIGVGLAVVALASLMFGYVILRRRGVYFALLTLALAAMLYTIAFRWTEVTGGENGLGGITRPVISGISFDTSLPFYTLVASIGFAVVYVLWRFHRSPVGHVLVAIRENETRVRFIGYQASHYKLLAFVVSATITGLAGTLLLFNNRMTSADPISVAFSGELLVMVIIGGMRSFLGPALGALFFVIFRDYLSSITEDWLLYFGLLFVAFIVFSPTGLVGLGERLLAPFKTATVEDAAMASRQAGAVELPAFLKPKDHRDGAILEVEGIAKSFGGIKAVQDVSFSVKDRTLHALIGPNGAGKTTAFNLISGMYTPDAGSVTLDGR
;
A
#
# COMPACT_ATOMS: atom_id res chain seq x y z
N MET A 1 10.87 -7.34 4.36
CA MET A 1 11.50 -6.36 3.45
C MET A 1 11.92 -7.07 2.18
N PRO A 2 11.83 -6.41 1.01
CA PRO A 2 12.18 -7.04 -0.26
C PRO A 2 13.70 -7.30 -0.38
N GLN A 3 14.06 -8.39 -1.04
CA GLN A 3 15.42 -8.86 -1.26
C GLN A 3 15.85 -8.66 -2.71
N ALA A 4 17.15 -8.69 -2.99
CA ALA A 4 17.65 -8.54 -4.37
C ALA A 4 17.21 -9.70 -5.28
N ARG A 5 17.05 -10.91 -4.71
CA ARG A 5 16.50 -12.08 -5.41
C ARG A 5 15.10 -11.83 -5.98
N ASP A 6 14.32 -10.96 -5.35
CA ASP A 6 12.95 -10.66 -5.80
C ASP A 6 12.94 -9.92 -7.15
N LEU A 7 14.01 -9.17 -7.47
CA LEU A 7 14.15 -8.53 -8.77
C LEU A 7 14.48 -9.55 -9.86
N LEU A 8 15.34 -10.52 -9.55
CA LEU A 8 15.70 -11.59 -10.48
C LEU A 8 14.50 -12.49 -10.77
N THR A 9 13.73 -12.85 -9.74
CA THR A 9 12.50 -13.63 -9.92
C THR A 9 11.46 -12.87 -10.72
N ALA A 10 11.29 -11.56 -10.49
CA ALA A 10 10.39 -10.74 -11.29
C ALA A 10 10.83 -10.64 -12.76
N ALA A 11 12.12 -10.43 -13.04
CA ALA A 11 12.65 -10.39 -14.40
C ALA A 11 12.45 -11.72 -15.13
N ALA A 12 12.80 -12.83 -14.48
CA ALA A 12 12.62 -14.17 -15.04
C ALA A 12 11.13 -14.48 -15.28
N ALA A 13 10.26 -14.15 -14.32
CA ALA A 13 8.82 -14.35 -14.45
C ALA A 13 8.25 -13.57 -15.64
N LEU A 14 8.61 -12.30 -15.80
CA LEU A 14 8.17 -11.47 -16.94
C LEU A 14 8.68 -12.00 -18.28
N ALA A 15 9.90 -12.54 -18.35
CA ALA A 15 10.41 -13.12 -19.60
C ALA A 15 9.69 -14.43 -19.98
N ILE A 16 9.35 -15.26 -18.99
CA ILE A 16 8.78 -16.60 -19.20
C ILE A 16 7.26 -16.56 -19.38
N LEU A 17 6.58 -15.59 -18.75
CA LEU A 17 5.13 -15.49 -18.67
C LEU A 17 4.37 -15.70 -20.00
N PRO A 18 4.72 -15.06 -21.14
CA PRO A 18 3.94 -15.23 -22.37
C PRO A 18 4.02 -16.66 -22.90
N PHE A 19 5.17 -17.33 -22.74
CA PHE A 19 5.35 -18.73 -23.16
C PHE A 19 4.64 -19.69 -22.21
N ALA A 20 4.70 -19.42 -20.90
CA ALA A 20 3.99 -20.22 -19.90
C ALA A 20 2.47 -20.15 -20.11
N LEU A 21 1.91 -18.96 -20.35
CA LEU A 21 0.49 -18.81 -20.63
C LEU A 21 0.10 -19.44 -21.98
N ALA A 22 0.93 -19.31 -23.01
CA ALA A 22 0.69 -19.98 -24.30
C ALA A 22 0.61 -21.51 -24.14
N SER A 23 1.41 -22.11 -23.25
CA SER A 23 1.39 -23.56 -23.00
C SER A 23 0.08 -24.08 -22.40
N ILE A 24 -0.71 -23.22 -21.77
CA ILE A 24 -2.03 -23.55 -21.19
C ILE A 24 -3.19 -22.98 -22.02
N GLY A 25 -2.92 -22.53 -23.26
CA GLY A 25 -3.94 -22.02 -24.19
C GLY A 25 -4.28 -20.53 -24.05
N LEU A 26 -3.55 -19.78 -23.22
CA LEU A 26 -3.77 -18.34 -23.01
C LEU A 26 -2.81 -17.49 -23.85
N GLY A 27 -3.34 -16.46 -24.50
CA GLY A 27 -2.56 -15.61 -25.41
C GLY A 27 -1.66 -14.57 -24.73
N VAL A 28 -0.83 -13.90 -25.53
CA VAL A 28 0.04 -12.79 -25.09
C VAL A 28 -0.78 -11.61 -24.51
N THR A 29 -2.03 -11.46 -24.92
CA THR A 29 -2.95 -10.46 -24.35
C THR A 29 -3.24 -10.76 -22.88
N SER A 30 -3.57 -12.00 -22.51
CA SER A 30 -3.75 -12.40 -21.11
C SER A 30 -2.45 -12.24 -20.32
N ALA A 31 -1.28 -12.50 -20.93
CA ALA A 31 0.01 -12.23 -20.30
C ALA A 31 0.21 -10.73 -19.99
N THR A 32 -0.25 -9.86 -20.88
CA THR A 32 -0.23 -8.41 -20.68
C THR A 32 -1.14 -8.01 -19.53
N GLU A 33 -2.35 -8.56 -19.46
CA GLU A 33 -3.29 -8.32 -18.36
C GLU A 33 -2.75 -8.76 -17.00
N VAL A 34 -2.06 -9.90 -16.93
CA VAL A 34 -1.39 -10.34 -15.69
C VAL A 34 -0.40 -9.30 -15.21
N VAL A 35 0.43 -8.74 -16.09
CA VAL A 35 1.42 -7.71 -15.71
C VAL A 35 0.71 -6.44 -15.23
N VAL A 36 -0.37 -6.03 -15.93
CA VAL A 36 -1.18 -4.87 -15.56
C VAL A 36 -1.81 -5.03 -14.18
N PHE A 37 -2.48 -6.15 -13.92
CA PHE A 37 -3.07 -6.41 -12.61
C PHE A 37 -2.00 -6.61 -11.53
N ALA A 38 -0.84 -7.18 -11.85
CA ALA A 38 0.28 -7.28 -10.91
C ALA A 38 0.77 -5.89 -10.48
N ILE A 39 0.92 -4.94 -11.41
CA ILE A 39 1.25 -3.54 -11.09
C ILE A 39 0.20 -2.95 -10.15
N ALA A 40 -1.09 -3.09 -10.49
CA ALA A 40 -2.20 -2.57 -9.68
C ALA A 40 -2.22 -3.16 -8.26
N CYS A 41 -2.05 -4.49 -8.15
CA CYS A 41 -2.05 -5.21 -6.88
C CYS A 41 -0.83 -4.84 -6.03
N MET A 42 0.37 -4.77 -6.61
CA MET A 42 1.57 -4.34 -5.89
C MET A 42 1.45 -2.88 -5.40
N ALA A 43 0.83 -2.01 -6.19
CA ALA A 43 0.55 -0.63 -5.81
C ALA A 43 -0.46 -0.54 -4.66
N LEU A 44 -1.57 -1.28 -4.72
CA LEU A 44 -2.55 -1.37 -3.63
C LEU A 44 -1.91 -1.95 -2.36
N ASN A 45 -0.98 -2.89 -2.50
CA ASN A 45 -0.30 -3.51 -1.37
C ASN A 45 0.58 -2.53 -0.57
N ILE A 46 0.97 -1.37 -1.13
CA ILE A 46 1.61 -0.30 -0.36
C ILE A 46 0.69 0.10 0.81
N LEU A 47 -0.60 0.30 0.54
CA LEU A 47 -1.55 0.68 1.58
C LEU A 47 -1.93 -0.50 2.46
N VAL A 48 -2.35 -1.60 1.85
CA VAL A 48 -2.90 -2.75 2.58
C VAL A 48 -1.80 -3.48 3.36
N GLY A 49 -0.72 -3.86 2.67
CA GLY A 49 0.40 -4.63 3.24
C GLY A 49 1.36 -3.80 4.08
N TYR A 50 1.71 -2.57 3.68
CA TYR A 50 2.76 -1.81 4.38
C TYR A 50 2.23 -0.76 5.35
N THR A 51 1.06 -0.15 5.11
CA THR A 51 0.47 0.85 6.03
C THR A 51 -0.64 0.30 6.92
N GLY A 52 -1.24 -0.84 6.58
CA GLY A 52 -2.40 -1.39 7.27
C GLY A 52 -3.73 -0.67 6.94
N LEU A 53 -3.75 0.14 5.88
CA LEU A 53 -4.94 0.85 5.42
C LEU A 53 -5.63 0.05 4.33
N THR A 54 -6.83 -0.45 4.61
CA THR A 54 -7.67 -1.15 3.64
C THR A 54 -8.48 -0.15 2.83
N SER A 55 -8.20 -0.06 1.53
CA SER A 55 -8.92 0.83 0.61
C SER A 55 -9.75 0.02 -0.37
N PHE A 56 -11.03 0.37 -0.47
CA PHE A 56 -11.99 -0.17 -1.45
C PHE A 56 -12.22 0.80 -2.61
N GLY A 57 -11.29 1.74 -2.83
CA GLY A 57 -11.43 2.79 -3.84
C GLY A 57 -10.42 2.74 -4.98
N HIS A 58 -9.55 1.72 -5.04
CA HIS A 58 -8.43 1.69 -5.99
C HIS A 58 -8.84 1.50 -7.45
N GLY A 59 -9.99 0.87 -7.70
CA GLY A 59 -10.58 0.85 -9.03
C GLY A 59 -10.86 2.26 -9.55
N ALA A 60 -11.25 3.19 -8.67
CA ALA A 60 -11.49 4.57 -9.08
C ALA A 60 -10.23 5.25 -9.65
N TRP A 61 -9.06 5.02 -9.05
CA TRP A 61 -7.79 5.52 -9.58
C TRP A 61 -7.39 4.82 -10.88
N PHE A 62 -7.65 3.52 -10.96
CA PHE A 62 -7.40 2.71 -12.15
C PHE A 62 -8.19 3.26 -13.36
N GLY A 63 -9.51 3.37 -13.23
CA GLY A 63 -10.38 3.85 -14.30
C GLY A 63 -10.22 5.35 -14.58
N LEU A 64 -10.01 6.20 -13.56
CA LEU A 64 -9.82 7.64 -13.75
C LEU A 64 -8.58 7.93 -14.61
N ALA A 65 -7.47 7.21 -14.40
CA ALA A 65 -6.30 7.34 -15.25
C ALA A 65 -6.57 6.84 -16.67
N ALA A 66 -7.30 5.72 -16.82
CA ALA A 66 -7.69 5.17 -18.12
C ALA A 66 -8.54 6.17 -18.92
N TYR A 67 -9.53 6.80 -18.31
CA TYR A 67 -10.31 7.87 -18.94
C TYR A 67 -9.47 9.11 -19.26
N GLY A 68 -8.62 9.56 -18.31
CA GLY A 68 -7.73 10.69 -18.54
C GLY A 68 -6.78 10.47 -19.72
N ALA A 69 -6.20 9.28 -19.83
CA ALA A 69 -5.36 8.90 -20.96
C ALA A 69 -6.17 8.72 -22.26
N GLY A 70 -7.35 8.09 -22.21
CA GLY A 70 -8.22 7.91 -23.37
C GLY A 70 -8.62 9.25 -23.98
N LEU A 71 -9.11 10.17 -23.15
CA LEU A 71 -9.46 11.53 -23.56
C LEU A 71 -8.26 12.31 -24.10
N ALA A 72 -7.10 12.22 -23.46
CA ALA A 72 -5.90 12.89 -23.93
C ALA A 72 -5.45 12.36 -25.29
N GLN A 73 -5.55 11.05 -25.54
CA GLN A 73 -5.19 10.49 -26.84
C GLN A 73 -6.16 10.90 -27.94
N LEU A 74 -7.46 10.86 -27.67
CA LEU A 74 -8.48 11.19 -28.67
C LEU A 74 -8.46 12.68 -29.06
N ASN A 75 -8.21 13.58 -28.10
CA ASN A 75 -8.38 15.02 -28.32
C ASN A 75 -7.07 15.80 -28.44
N LEU A 76 -5.99 15.37 -27.75
CA LEU A 76 -4.76 16.17 -27.63
C LEU A 76 -3.57 15.53 -28.34
N PHE A 77 -3.43 14.20 -28.24
CA PHE A 77 -2.26 13.49 -28.74
C PHE A 77 -2.62 12.21 -29.53
N PRO A 78 -3.30 12.32 -30.69
CA PRO A 78 -3.69 11.17 -31.50
C PRO A 78 -2.50 10.28 -31.86
N GLY A 79 -2.68 8.97 -31.72
CA GLY A 79 -1.66 7.97 -32.08
C GLY A 79 -0.47 7.89 -31.13
N SER A 80 -0.40 8.66 -30.04
CA SER A 80 0.69 8.56 -29.06
C SER A 80 0.31 7.73 -27.83
N ILE A 81 1.28 7.03 -27.22
CA ILE A 81 1.07 6.29 -25.96
C ILE A 81 1.58 7.10 -24.76
N LEU A 82 2.80 7.64 -24.85
CA LEU A 82 3.52 8.17 -23.69
C LEU A 82 2.87 9.42 -23.07
N LEU A 83 2.45 10.38 -23.91
CA LEU A 83 1.85 11.63 -23.45
C LEU A 83 0.48 11.39 -22.79
N PRO A 84 -0.43 10.59 -23.37
CA PRO A 84 -1.68 10.21 -22.70
C PRO A 84 -1.48 9.51 -21.36
N ILE A 85 -0.51 8.60 -21.23
CA ILE A 85 -0.17 7.98 -19.94
C ILE A 85 0.20 9.09 -18.94
N GLY A 86 1.08 10.02 -19.33
CA GLY A 86 1.50 11.15 -18.48
C GLY A 86 0.32 11.99 -17.99
N VAL A 87 -0.66 12.29 -18.86
CA VAL A 87 -1.87 13.03 -18.48
C VAL A 87 -2.72 12.23 -17.50
N GLY A 88 -2.97 10.93 -17.77
CA GLY A 88 -3.72 10.07 -16.86
C GLY A 88 -3.09 9.98 -15.46
N LEU A 89 -1.76 9.86 -15.40
CA LEU A 89 -1.01 9.87 -14.14
C LEU A 89 -1.10 11.21 -13.41
N ALA A 90 -0.99 12.33 -14.12
CA ALA A 90 -1.10 13.66 -13.53
C ALA A 90 -2.49 13.89 -12.92
N VAL A 91 -3.55 13.49 -13.63
CA VAL A 91 -4.94 13.57 -13.14
C VAL A 91 -5.09 12.77 -11.85
N VAL A 92 -4.60 11.53 -11.80
CA VAL A 92 -4.70 10.70 -10.60
C VAL A 92 -3.82 11.21 -9.47
N ALA A 93 -2.59 11.68 -9.74
CA ALA A 93 -1.72 12.23 -8.71
C ALA A 93 -2.35 13.45 -8.02
N LEU A 94 -2.94 14.37 -8.80
CA LEU A 94 -3.62 15.55 -8.28
C LEU A 94 -4.92 15.20 -7.54
N ALA A 95 -5.77 14.35 -8.14
CA ALA A 95 -7.04 13.95 -7.55
C ALA A 95 -6.82 13.14 -6.25
N SER A 96 -5.89 12.18 -6.26
CA SER A 96 -5.56 11.38 -5.07
C SER A 96 -4.91 12.20 -3.95
N LEU A 97 -4.15 13.25 -4.28
CA LEU A 97 -3.63 14.19 -3.29
C LEU A 97 -4.77 14.96 -2.60
N MET A 98 -5.70 15.50 -3.40
CA MET A 98 -6.85 16.25 -2.90
C MET A 98 -7.79 15.39 -2.05
N PHE A 99 -8.25 14.26 -2.58
CA PHE A 99 -9.15 13.35 -1.87
C PHE A 99 -8.43 12.63 -0.72
N GLY A 100 -7.18 12.22 -0.91
CA GLY A 100 -6.36 11.59 0.12
C GLY A 100 -6.20 12.47 1.35
N TYR A 101 -5.99 13.78 1.16
CA TYR A 101 -5.89 14.75 2.26
C TYR A 101 -7.16 14.80 3.14
N VAL A 102 -8.34 14.59 2.54
CA VAL A 102 -9.62 14.56 3.26
C VAL A 102 -9.88 13.19 3.88
N ILE A 103 -9.71 12.11 3.11
CA ILE A 103 -10.08 10.75 3.51
C ILE A 103 -9.18 10.24 4.64
N LEU A 104 -7.88 10.57 4.61
CA LEU A 104 -6.90 10.12 5.62
C LEU A 104 -7.08 10.77 7.00
N ARG A 105 -8.00 11.74 7.15
CA ARG A 105 -8.41 12.27 8.45
C ARG A 105 -9.22 11.25 9.27
N ARG A 106 -9.76 10.22 8.61
CA ARG A 106 -10.50 9.13 9.26
C ARG A 106 -9.64 7.87 9.36
N ARG A 107 -9.92 7.05 10.38
CA ARG A 107 -9.15 5.83 10.69
C ARG A 107 -10.03 4.59 10.59
N GLY A 108 -9.39 3.45 10.32
CA GLY A 108 -10.03 2.13 10.32
C GLY A 108 -11.19 2.04 9.31
N VAL A 109 -12.33 1.55 9.77
CA VAL A 109 -13.52 1.29 8.93
C VAL A 109 -14.02 2.55 8.22
N TYR A 110 -13.94 3.72 8.86
CA TYR A 110 -14.37 4.98 8.25
C TYR A 110 -13.52 5.37 7.03
N PHE A 111 -12.23 5.04 7.03
CA PHE A 111 -11.38 5.24 5.84
C PHE A 111 -11.85 4.37 4.68
N ALA A 112 -12.08 3.08 4.95
CA ALA A 112 -12.58 2.13 3.95
C ALA A 112 -13.93 2.60 3.35
N LEU A 113 -14.88 3.00 4.19
CA LEU A 113 -16.18 3.52 3.77
C LEU A 113 -16.08 4.78 2.91
N LEU A 114 -15.20 5.72 3.26
CA LEU A 114 -14.97 6.92 2.45
C LEU A 114 -14.36 6.59 1.09
N THR A 115 -13.44 5.62 1.02
CA THR A 115 -12.86 5.19 -0.27
C THR A 115 -13.88 4.48 -1.16
N LEU A 116 -14.79 3.70 -0.55
CA LEU A 116 -15.89 3.05 -1.25
C LEU A 116 -16.90 4.08 -1.79
N ALA A 117 -17.25 5.08 -0.98
CA ALA A 117 -18.12 6.17 -1.40
C ALA A 117 -17.50 6.99 -2.55
N LEU A 118 -16.20 7.26 -2.50
CA LEU A 118 -15.47 7.93 -3.57
C LEU A 118 -15.55 7.12 -4.88
N ALA A 119 -15.31 5.81 -4.83
CA ALA A 119 -15.42 4.95 -6.01
C ALA A 119 -16.84 4.91 -6.57
N ALA A 120 -17.86 4.77 -5.72
CA ALA A 120 -19.26 4.78 -6.16
C ALA A 120 -19.67 6.12 -6.81
N MET A 121 -19.21 7.24 -6.24
CA MET A 121 -19.44 8.57 -6.79
C MET A 121 -18.77 8.72 -8.16
N LEU A 122 -17.47 8.40 -8.27
CA LEU A 122 -16.74 8.48 -9.53
C LEU A 122 -17.30 7.54 -10.59
N TYR A 123 -17.75 6.34 -10.20
CA TYR A 123 -18.43 5.39 -11.10
C TYR A 123 -19.72 6.01 -11.64
N THR A 124 -20.54 6.60 -10.77
CA THR A 124 -21.80 7.25 -11.18
C THR A 124 -21.53 8.39 -12.15
N ILE A 125 -20.51 9.22 -11.88
CA ILE A 125 -20.09 10.30 -12.79
C ILE A 125 -19.66 9.71 -14.14
N ALA A 126 -18.78 8.73 -14.14
CA ALA A 126 -18.28 8.12 -15.38
C ALA A 126 -19.36 7.40 -16.17
N PHE A 127 -20.33 6.76 -15.51
CA PHE A 127 -21.40 6.03 -16.17
C PHE A 127 -22.50 6.97 -16.71
N ARG A 128 -22.78 8.08 -16.02
CA ARG A 128 -23.86 9.01 -16.39
C ARG A 128 -23.42 10.16 -17.30
N TRP A 129 -22.15 10.56 -17.27
CA TRP A 129 -21.65 11.70 -18.04
C TRP A 129 -21.27 11.32 -19.48
N THR A 130 -22.28 10.97 -20.27
CA THR A 130 -22.13 10.42 -21.63
C THR A 130 -21.29 11.28 -22.58
N GLU A 131 -21.40 12.61 -22.49
CA GLU A 131 -20.65 13.54 -23.36
C GLU A 131 -19.13 13.43 -23.21
N VAL A 132 -18.63 13.12 -22.00
CA VAL A 132 -17.20 13.09 -21.71
C VAL A 132 -16.67 11.67 -21.69
N THR A 133 -17.38 10.73 -21.09
CA THR A 133 -16.88 9.36 -20.88
C THR A 133 -17.47 8.33 -21.83
N GLY A 134 -18.44 8.72 -22.67
CA GLY A 134 -19.25 7.80 -23.46
C GLY A 134 -20.28 7.02 -22.63
N GLY A 135 -20.34 7.24 -21.31
CA GLY A 135 -21.25 6.56 -20.39
C GLY A 135 -21.10 5.05 -20.43
N GLU A 136 -22.21 4.35 -20.71
CA GLU A 136 -22.25 2.88 -20.83
C GLU A 136 -21.38 2.34 -21.99
N ASN A 137 -21.24 3.11 -23.09
CA ASN A 137 -20.44 2.69 -24.24
C ASN A 137 -18.92 2.83 -23.99
N GLY A 138 -18.53 3.63 -23.00
CA GLY A 138 -17.13 3.96 -22.75
C GLY A 138 -16.47 4.75 -23.89
N LEU A 139 -15.13 4.80 -23.87
CA LEU A 139 -14.31 5.43 -24.89
C LEU A 139 -13.59 4.37 -25.73
N GLY A 140 -13.93 4.30 -27.02
CA GLY A 140 -13.24 3.48 -28.01
C GLY A 140 -12.32 4.31 -28.92
N GLY A 141 -11.81 3.67 -29.99
CA GLY A 141 -10.98 4.35 -30.99
C GLY A 141 -9.53 4.61 -30.55
N ILE A 142 -9.08 3.95 -29.48
CA ILE A 142 -7.71 4.04 -28.99
C ILE A 142 -6.80 3.25 -29.93
N THR A 143 -5.73 3.89 -30.38
CA THR A 143 -4.76 3.32 -31.31
C THR A 143 -3.42 3.15 -30.63
N ARG A 144 -2.56 2.31 -31.22
CA ARG A 144 -1.16 2.15 -30.78
C ARG A 144 -0.24 2.59 -31.93
N PRO A 145 0.77 3.45 -31.66
CA PRO A 145 1.70 3.91 -32.67
C PRO A 145 2.59 2.80 -33.21
N VAL A 146 3.18 3.11 -34.35
CA VAL A 146 4.45 2.52 -34.79
C VAL A 146 5.57 3.46 -34.34
N ILE A 147 6.51 2.98 -33.55
CA ILE A 147 7.66 3.78 -33.07
C ILE A 147 8.93 3.12 -33.62
N SER A 148 9.75 3.90 -34.34
CA SER A 148 11.05 3.43 -34.86
C SER A 148 10.96 2.12 -35.66
N GLY A 149 9.89 1.93 -36.43
CA GLY A 149 9.65 0.73 -37.23
C GLY A 149 9.03 -0.47 -36.49
N ILE A 150 8.84 -0.37 -35.17
CA ILE A 150 8.17 -1.41 -34.35
C ILE A 150 6.69 -1.05 -34.20
N SER A 151 5.81 -1.93 -34.68
CA SER A 151 4.36 -1.78 -34.50
C SER A 151 3.92 -2.29 -33.13
N PHE A 152 3.41 -1.39 -32.29
CA PHE A 152 2.77 -1.78 -31.02
C PHE A 152 1.36 -2.32 -31.19
N ASP A 153 0.84 -2.31 -32.43
CA ASP A 153 -0.41 -2.97 -32.76
C ASP A 153 -0.32 -4.50 -32.55
N THR A 154 0.89 -5.05 -32.76
CA THR A 154 1.20 -6.46 -32.49
C THR A 154 1.32 -6.74 -30.99
N SER A 155 0.76 -7.87 -30.53
CA SER A 155 0.68 -8.21 -29.10
C SER A 155 2.04 -8.39 -28.43
N LEU A 156 3.05 -8.97 -29.11
CA LEU A 156 4.35 -9.23 -28.50
C LEU A 156 5.18 -7.96 -28.25
N PRO A 157 5.37 -7.03 -29.23
CA PRO A 157 6.00 -5.74 -28.97
C PRO A 157 5.30 -4.96 -27.85
N PHE A 158 3.96 -4.94 -27.84
CA PHE A 158 3.21 -4.28 -26.76
C PHE A 158 3.45 -4.94 -25.40
N TYR A 159 3.43 -6.27 -25.35
CA TYR A 159 3.77 -7.02 -24.14
C TYR A 159 5.17 -6.67 -23.64
N THR A 160 6.18 -6.60 -24.52
CA THR A 160 7.55 -6.25 -24.09
C THR A 160 7.64 -4.85 -23.50
N LEU A 161 6.88 -3.88 -24.02
CA LEU A 161 6.77 -2.54 -23.43
C LEU A 161 6.13 -2.60 -22.04
N VAL A 162 5.00 -3.29 -21.91
CA VAL A 162 4.27 -3.43 -20.63
C VAL A 162 5.12 -4.18 -19.60
N ALA A 163 5.82 -5.25 -20.00
CA ALA A 163 6.74 -6.00 -19.14
C ALA A 163 7.92 -5.13 -18.69
N SER A 164 8.46 -4.29 -19.58
CA SER A 164 9.54 -3.34 -19.23
C SER A 164 9.07 -2.30 -18.21
N ILE A 165 7.86 -1.76 -18.40
CA ILE A 165 7.23 -0.84 -17.43
C ILE A 165 6.94 -1.57 -16.11
N GLY A 166 6.43 -2.79 -16.16
CA GLY A 166 6.18 -3.63 -14.98
C GLY A 166 7.45 -3.89 -14.19
N PHE A 167 8.55 -4.24 -14.85
CA PHE A 167 9.85 -4.41 -14.21
C PHE A 167 10.35 -3.10 -13.58
N ALA A 168 10.22 -1.98 -14.28
CA ALA A 168 10.58 -0.66 -13.75
C ALA A 168 9.75 -0.32 -12.49
N VAL A 169 8.46 -0.62 -12.48
CA VAL A 169 7.60 -0.45 -11.29
C VAL A 169 8.09 -1.35 -10.15
N VAL A 170 8.37 -2.62 -10.40
CA VAL A 170 8.90 -3.54 -9.38
C VAL A 170 10.20 -3.00 -8.78
N TYR A 171 11.11 -2.48 -9.62
CA TYR A 171 12.36 -1.86 -9.17
C TYR A 171 12.12 -0.61 -8.31
N VAL A 172 11.23 0.29 -8.76
CA VAL A 172 10.87 1.50 -8.01
C VAL A 172 10.25 1.12 -6.66
N LEU A 173 9.34 0.15 -6.63
CA LEU A 173 8.74 -0.33 -5.39
C LEU A 173 9.77 -1.01 -4.48
N TRP A 174 10.69 -1.79 -5.02
CA TRP A 174 11.78 -2.39 -4.26
C TRP A 174 12.62 -1.31 -3.56
N ARG A 175 12.96 -0.23 -4.29
CA ARG A 175 13.72 0.91 -3.75
C ARG A 175 12.91 1.73 -2.74
N PHE A 176 11.61 1.90 -2.99
CA PHE A 176 10.68 2.62 -2.12
C PHE A 176 10.54 1.93 -0.76
N HIS A 177 10.29 0.62 -0.73
CA HIS A 177 10.13 -0.13 0.51
C HIS A 177 11.43 -0.23 1.32
N ARG A 178 12.59 -0.21 0.66
CA ARG A 178 13.92 -0.15 1.32
C ARG A 178 14.32 1.24 1.81
N SER A 179 13.60 2.29 1.42
CA SER A 179 13.88 3.66 1.86
C SER A 179 13.42 3.90 3.30
N PRO A 180 13.83 5.00 3.95
CA PRO A 180 13.30 5.40 5.26
C PRO A 180 11.78 5.53 5.28
N VAL A 181 11.18 5.99 4.17
CA VAL A 181 9.72 6.07 4.01
C VAL A 181 9.08 4.69 4.22
N GLY A 182 9.59 3.66 3.54
CA GLY A 182 9.08 2.29 3.67
C GLY A 182 9.14 1.74 5.09
N HIS A 183 10.23 2.02 5.81
CA HIS A 183 10.37 1.60 7.22
C HIS A 183 9.37 2.33 8.14
N VAL A 184 9.16 3.62 7.92
CA VAL A 184 8.16 4.40 8.69
C VAL A 184 6.76 3.88 8.41
N LEU A 185 6.42 3.52 7.17
CA LEU A 185 5.11 2.94 6.83
C LEU A 185 4.85 1.63 7.59
N VAL A 186 5.83 0.72 7.62
CA VAL A 186 5.73 -0.52 8.41
C VAL A 186 5.57 -0.19 9.89
N ALA A 187 6.34 0.76 10.43
CA ALA A 187 6.21 1.18 11.81
C ALA A 187 4.82 1.78 12.11
N ILE A 188 4.22 2.52 11.17
CA ILE A 188 2.86 3.07 11.28
C ILE A 188 1.84 1.94 11.36
N ARG A 189 2.00 0.90 10.53
CA ARG A 189 1.15 -0.29 10.55
C ARG A 189 1.20 -1.02 11.89
N GLU A 190 2.39 -1.15 12.47
CA GLU A 190 2.58 -1.82 13.77
C GLU A 190 2.00 -0.99 14.93
N ASN A 191 2.37 0.30 15.03
CA ASN A 191 1.85 1.20 16.06
C ASN A 191 2.02 2.67 15.67
N GLU A 192 0.99 3.24 15.04
CA GLU A 192 0.95 4.66 14.64
C GLU A 192 1.20 5.62 15.81
N THR A 193 0.69 5.29 17.00
CA THR A 193 0.85 6.12 18.20
C THR A 193 2.33 6.22 18.60
N ARG A 194 3.05 5.09 18.57
CA ARG A 194 4.50 5.03 18.84
C ARG A 194 5.31 5.78 17.79
N VAL A 195 4.93 5.70 16.52
CA VAL A 195 5.61 6.45 15.45
C VAL A 195 5.52 7.96 15.68
N ARG A 196 4.35 8.44 16.10
CA ARG A 196 4.16 9.86 16.46
C ARG A 196 4.99 10.28 17.66
N PHE A 197 5.17 9.42 18.66
CA PHE A 197 6.02 9.69 19.83
C PHE A 197 7.50 9.88 19.47
N ILE A 198 7.99 9.19 18.44
CA ILE A 198 9.38 9.32 17.97
C ILE A 198 9.53 10.55 17.04
N GLY A 199 8.48 11.36 16.87
CA GLY A 199 8.51 12.63 16.14
C GLY A 199 8.11 12.54 14.66
N TYR A 200 7.70 11.38 14.15
CA TYR A 200 7.26 11.25 12.76
C TYR A 200 5.81 11.70 12.57
N GLN A 201 5.59 12.53 11.54
CA GLN A 201 4.26 12.99 11.16
C GLN A 201 3.52 11.93 10.32
N ALA A 202 2.92 10.95 10.98
CA ALA A 202 2.29 9.78 10.35
C ALA A 202 1.29 10.12 9.21
N SER A 203 0.58 11.25 9.31
CA SER A 203 -0.36 11.73 8.28
C SER A 203 0.32 11.98 6.93
N HIS A 204 1.50 12.61 6.91
CA HIS A 204 2.23 12.90 5.67
C HIS A 204 2.73 11.62 4.99
N TYR A 205 3.24 10.67 5.76
CA TYR A 205 3.67 9.38 5.23
C TYR A 205 2.51 8.57 4.65
N LYS A 206 1.34 8.58 5.32
CA LYS A 206 0.13 7.95 4.80
C LYS A 206 -0.37 8.62 3.52
N LEU A 207 -0.33 9.96 3.44
CA LEU A 207 -0.71 10.70 2.24
C LEU A 207 0.21 10.39 1.07
N LEU A 208 1.52 10.39 1.30
CA LEU A 208 2.51 9.99 0.31
C LEU A 208 2.25 8.55 -0.18
N ALA A 209 2.05 7.60 0.74
CA ALA A 209 1.74 6.22 0.41
C ALA A 209 0.45 6.10 -0.41
N PHE A 210 -0.58 6.89 -0.08
CA PHE A 210 -1.85 6.91 -0.80
C PHE A 210 -1.70 7.43 -2.23
N VAL A 211 -1.01 8.57 -2.41
CA VAL A 211 -0.78 9.16 -3.74
C VAL A 211 0.09 8.27 -4.61
N VAL A 212 1.18 7.70 -4.06
CA VAL A 212 2.06 6.78 -4.78
C VAL A 212 1.30 5.51 -5.18
N SER A 213 0.53 4.93 -4.26
CA SER A 213 -0.32 3.77 -4.53
C SER A 213 -1.33 4.06 -5.63
N ALA A 214 -2.12 5.14 -5.49
CA ALA A 214 -3.12 5.55 -6.48
C ALA A 214 -2.51 5.80 -7.86
N THR A 215 -1.37 6.49 -7.93
CA THR A 215 -0.71 6.84 -9.20
C THR A 215 -0.19 5.59 -9.92
N ILE A 216 0.42 4.64 -9.20
CA ILE A 216 0.89 3.38 -9.82
C ILE A 216 -0.30 2.48 -10.21
N THR A 217 -1.39 2.48 -9.44
CA THR A 217 -2.65 1.83 -9.85
C THR A 217 -3.23 2.49 -11.10
N GLY A 218 -3.15 3.83 -11.21
CA GLY A 218 -3.54 4.56 -12.41
C GLY A 218 -2.68 4.20 -13.62
N LEU A 219 -1.37 4.00 -13.45
CA LEU A 219 -0.49 3.50 -14.49
C LEU A 219 -1.01 2.19 -15.07
N ALA A 220 -1.35 1.22 -14.21
CA ALA A 220 -1.95 -0.03 -14.64
C ALA A 220 -3.24 0.20 -15.45
N GLY A 221 -4.11 1.11 -15.02
CA GLY A 221 -5.32 1.50 -15.75
C GLY A 221 -5.04 2.03 -17.16
N THR A 222 -4.05 2.91 -17.32
CA THR A 222 -3.66 3.40 -18.65
C THR A 222 -3.11 2.27 -19.53
N LEU A 223 -2.37 1.32 -18.96
CA LEU A 223 -1.86 0.18 -19.72
C LEU A 223 -2.99 -0.75 -20.17
N LEU A 224 -4.02 -0.95 -19.33
CA LEU A 224 -5.20 -1.73 -19.71
C LEU A 224 -6.01 -1.05 -20.82
N LEU A 225 -6.17 0.27 -20.77
CA LEU A 225 -6.78 1.06 -21.85
C LEU A 225 -6.12 0.75 -23.19
N PHE A 226 -4.78 0.83 -23.25
CA PHE A 226 -4.06 0.51 -24.48
C PHE A 226 -4.13 -0.97 -24.82
N ASN A 227 -4.16 -1.87 -23.82
CA ASN A 227 -4.32 -3.31 -24.04
C ASN A 227 -5.64 -3.61 -24.77
N ASN A 228 -6.74 -3.04 -24.27
CA ASN A 228 -8.10 -3.33 -24.74
C ASN A 228 -8.55 -2.41 -25.88
N ARG A 229 -7.79 -1.34 -26.15
CA ARG A 229 -8.12 -0.29 -27.13
C ARG A 229 -9.45 0.43 -26.85
N MET A 230 -9.93 0.31 -25.62
CA MET A 230 -11.12 0.98 -25.11
C MET A 230 -11.07 1.03 -23.58
N THR A 231 -11.85 1.92 -22.97
CA THR A 231 -12.11 1.94 -21.53
C THR A 231 -13.59 2.18 -21.25
N SER A 232 -14.12 1.51 -20.23
CA SER A 232 -15.49 1.69 -19.72
C SER A 232 -15.47 2.18 -18.27
N ALA A 233 -16.65 2.34 -17.67
CA ALA A 233 -16.78 2.76 -16.28
C ALA A 233 -16.56 1.61 -15.28
N ASP A 234 -16.61 0.34 -15.73
CA ASP A 234 -16.54 -0.84 -14.86
C ASP A 234 -15.30 -0.89 -13.97
N PRO A 235 -14.08 -0.54 -14.45
CA PRO A 235 -12.90 -0.51 -13.60
C PRO A 235 -12.97 0.52 -12.47
N ILE A 236 -13.87 1.51 -12.51
CA ILE A 236 -14.09 2.48 -11.42
C ILE A 236 -14.95 1.88 -10.30
N SER A 237 -15.69 0.79 -10.59
CA SER A 237 -16.66 0.22 -9.68
C SER A 237 -16.05 -0.25 -8.35
N VAL A 238 -16.93 -0.30 -7.34
CA VAL A 238 -16.59 -0.86 -6.03
C VAL A 238 -16.30 -2.36 -6.14
N ALA A 239 -17.01 -3.07 -7.03
CA ALA A 239 -16.81 -4.50 -7.27
C ALA A 239 -15.37 -4.78 -7.74
N PHE A 240 -14.91 -4.08 -8.78
CA PHE A 240 -13.55 -4.21 -9.28
C PHE A 240 -12.49 -3.80 -8.25
N SER A 241 -12.76 -2.76 -7.45
CA SER A 241 -11.88 -2.41 -6.33
C SER A 241 -11.77 -3.54 -5.29
N GLY A 242 -12.87 -4.25 -5.05
CA GLY A 242 -12.91 -5.46 -4.23
C GLY A 242 -12.09 -6.61 -4.84
N GLU A 243 -12.19 -6.84 -6.14
CA GLU A 243 -11.39 -7.84 -6.86
C GLU A 243 -9.89 -7.59 -6.70
N LEU A 244 -9.43 -6.34 -6.89
CA LEU A 244 -8.02 -5.99 -6.65
C LEU A 244 -7.57 -6.31 -5.22
N LEU A 245 -8.40 -6.02 -4.22
CA LEU A 245 -8.11 -6.35 -2.83
C LEU A 245 -8.02 -7.86 -2.61
N VAL A 246 -8.94 -8.62 -3.21
CA VAL A 246 -8.94 -10.09 -3.17
C VAL A 246 -7.65 -10.65 -3.79
N MET A 247 -7.23 -10.16 -4.96
CA MET A 247 -5.98 -10.56 -5.60
C MET A 247 -4.77 -10.35 -4.68
N VAL A 248 -4.69 -9.19 -4.01
CA VAL A 248 -3.62 -8.88 -3.05
C VAL A 248 -3.62 -9.85 -1.86
N ILE A 249 -4.80 -10.17 -1.32
CA ILE A 249 -4.95 -11.07 -0.17
C ILE A 249 -4.59 -12.50 -0.56
N ILE A 250 -5.15 -13.02 -1.66
CA ILE A 250 -4.88 -14.38 -2.16
C ILE A 250 -3.40 -14.55 -2.47
N GLY A 251 -2.80 -13.59 -3.16
CA GLY A 251 -1.37 -13.61 -3.47
C GLY A 251 -0.47 -13.56 -2.23
N GLY A 252 -0.95 -12.94 -1.15
CA GLY A 252 -0.25 -12.80 0.12
C GLY A 252 0.31 -11.39 0.32
N MET A 253 -0.48 -10.53 0.96
CA MET A 253 -0.17 -9.11 1.21
C MET A 253 1.14 -8.86 2.00
N ARG A 254 1.63 -9.85 2.76
CA ARG A 254 2.87 -9.73 3.55
C ARG A 254 4.13 -10.04 2.74
N SER A 255 3.98 -10.61 1.55
CA SER A 255 5.09 -10.85 0.60
C SER A 255 5.20 -9.68 -0.38
N PHE A 256 6.42 -9.41 -0.84
CA PHE A 256 6.67 -8.33 -1.81
C PHE A 256 6.09 -8.64 -3.20
N LEU A 257 6.36 -9.85 -3.72
CA LEU A 257 5.81 -10.31 -5.00
C LEU A 257 4.49 -11.09 -4.87
N GLY A 258 4.04 -11.34 -3.63
CA GLY A 258 2.77 -12.02 -3.37
C GLY A 258 1.58 -11.44 -4.16
N PRO A 259 1.34 -10.11 -4.11
CA PRO A 259 0.27 -9.49 -4.90
C PRO A 259 0.34 -9.75 -6.41
N ALA A 260 1.55 -9.84 -6.99
CA ALA A 260 1.72 -10.17 -8.41
C ALA A 260 1.35 -11.63 -8.71
N LEU A 261 1.66 -12.56 -7.79
CA LEU A 261 1.20 -13.95 -7.89
C LEU A 261 -0.32 -14.06 -7.76
N GLY A 262 -0.95 -13.22 -6.93
CA GLY A 262 -2.40 -13.12 -6.83
C GLY A 262 -3.07 -12.66 -8.13
N ALA A 263 -2.48 -11.66 -8.80
CA ALA A 263 -2.93 -11.22 -10.12
C ALA A 263 -2.78 -12.31 -11.19
N LEU A 264 -1.65 -13.03 -11.21
CA LEU A 264 -1.44 -14.18 -12.11
C LEU A 264 -2.50 -15.26 -11.89
N PHE A 265 -2.71 -15.63 -10.61
CA PHE A 265 -3.73 -16.61 -10.23
C PHE A 265 -5.13 -16.16 -10.68
N PHE A 266 -5.48 -14.90 -10.43
CA PHE A 266 -6.78 -14.35 -10.81
C PHE A 266 -7.05 -14.41 -12.30
N VAL A 267 -6.10 -13.98 -13.15
CA VAL A 267 -6.31 -13.99 -14.60
C VAL A 267 -6.49 -15.41 -15.12
N ILE A 268 -5.64 -16.35 -14.69
CA ILE A 268 -5.78 -17.76 -15.09
C ILE A 268 -7.12 -18.31 -14.62
N PHE A 269 -7.49 -18.05 -13.36
CA PHE A 269 -8.74 -18.54 -12.77
C PHE A 269 -9.97 -17.96 -13.49
N ARG A 270 -9.98 -16.65 -13.74
CA ARG A 270 -11.06 -15.93 -14.43
C ARG A 270 -11.20 -16.42 -15.86
N ASP A 271 -10.12 -16.44 -16.65
CA ASP A 271 -10.18 -16.88 -18.05
C ASP A 271 -10.63 -18.34 -18.15
N TYR A 272 -10.13 -19.22 -17.26
CA TYR A 272 -10.55 -20.62 -17.25
C TYR A 272 -12.02 -20.80 -16.84
N LEU A 273 -12.47 -20.21 -15.73
CA LEU A 273 -13.85 -20.39 -15.29
C LEU A 273 -14.87 -19.68 -16.17
N SER A 274 -14.55 -18.49 -16.68
CA SER A 274 -15.45 -17.78 -17.62
C SER A 274 -15.65 -18.55 -18.93
N SER A 275 -14.72 -19.44 -19.29
CA SER A 275 -14.90 -20.34 -20.45
C SER A 275 -15.89 -21.49 -20.19
N ILE A 276 -16.20 -21.78 -18.92
CA ILE A 276 -17.06 -22.89 -18.49
C ILE A 276 -18.43 -22.39 -17.99
N THR A 277 -18.45 -21.27 -17.25
CA THR A 277 -19.65 -20.74 -16.58
C THR A 277 -19.69 -19.22 -16.61
N GLU A 278 -20.87 -18.66 -16.83
CA GLU A 278 -21.11 -17.22 -16.74
C GLU A 278 -20.99 -16.72 -15.28
N ASP A 279 -21.31 -17.56 -14.30
CA ASP A 279 -21.30 -17.25 -12.86
C ASP A 279 -19.92 -17.43 -12.20
N TRP A 280 -18.83 -17.25 -12.95
CA TRP A 280 -17.45 -17.44 -12.46
C TRP A 280 -17.14 -16.61 -11.20
N LEU A 281 -17.79 -15.46 -11.03
CA LEU A 281 -17.63 -14.57 -9.88
C LEU A 281 -18.12 -15.21 -8.56
N LEU A 282 -19.17 -16.05 -8.61
CA LEU A 282 -19.64 -16.80 -7.44
C LEU A 282 -18.57 -17.78 -6.96
N TYR A 283 -18.01 -18.56 -7.88
CA TYR A 283 -16.94 -19.52 -7.58
C TYR A 283 -15.68 -18.81 -7.09
N PHE A 284 -15.35 -17.66 -7.67
CA PHE A 284 -14.25 -16.83 -7.20
C PHE A 284 -14.47 -16.35 -5.76
N GLY A 285 -15.67 -15.88 -5.42
CA GLY A 285 -16.03 -15.47 -4.07
C GLY A 285 -15.95 -16.61 -3.06
N LEU A 286 -16.44 -17.80 -3.39
CA LEU A 286 -16.34 -19.00 -2.55
C LEU A 286 -14.87 -19.40 -2.31
N LEU A 287 -14.06 -19.41 -3.38
CA LEU A 287 -12.63 -19.70 -3.27
C LEU A 287 -11.92 -18.68 -2.38
N PHE A 288 -12.24 -17.39 -2.53
CA PHE A 288 -11.68 -16.34 -1.69
C PHE A 288 -12.01 -16.52 -0.20
N VAL A 289 -13.27 -16.83 0.13
CA VAL A 289 -13.68 -17.15 1.51
C VAL A 289 -12.88 -18.33 2.04
N ALA A 290 -12.74 -19.40 1.24
CA ALA A 290 -11.91 -20.55 1.62
C ALA A 290 -10.44 -20.16 1.87
N PHE A 291 -9.85 -19.32 1.01
CA PHE A 291 -8.48 -18.84 1.20
C PHE A 291 -8.32 -18.04 2.50
N ILE A 292 -9.24 -17.13 2.81
CA ILE A 292 -9.18 -16.36 4.07
C ILE A 292 -9.29 -17.26 5.28
N VAL A 293 -10.18 -18.26 5.24
CA VAL A 293 -10.43 -19.16 6.38
C VAL A 293 -9.27 -20.14 6.59
N PHE A 294 -8.75 -20.74 5.51
CA PHE A 294 -7.79 -21.85 5.61
C PHE A 294 -6.33 -21.44 5.40
N SER A 295 -6.06 -20.36 4.66
CA SER A 295 -4.70 -19.87 4.35
C SER A 295 -4.58 -18.34 4.54
N PRO A 296 -4.54 -17.85 5.80
CA PRO A 296 -4.45 -16.41 6.11
C PRO A 296 -3.15 -15.75 5.63
N THR A 297 -2.18 -16.53 5.16
CA THR A 297 -0.90 -16.08 4.59
C THR A 297 -0.89 -16.01 3.06
N GLY A 298 -1.98 -16.41 2.39
CA GLY A 298 -2.08 -16.44 0.93
C GLY A 298 -1.28 -17.57 0.28
N LEU A 299 -1.16 -17.50 -1.05
CA LEU A 299 -0.46 -18.47 -1.91
C LEU A 299 1.02 -18.58 -1.56
N VAL A 300 1.69 -17.45 -1.27
CA VAL A 300 3.11 -17.47 -0.88
C VAL A 300 3.31 -18.27 0.41
N GLY A 301 2.48 -18.06 1.42
CA GLY A 301 2.60 -18.80 2.68
C GLY A 301 2.28 -20.29 2.55
N LEU A 302 1.35 -20.65 1.65
CA LEU A 302 1.08 -22.05 1.33
C LEU A 302 2.31 -22.72 0.69
N GLY A 303 2.93 -22.04 -0.31
CA GLY A 303 4.16 -22.52 -0.93
C GLY A 303 5.32 -22.66 0.06
N GLU A 304 5.48 -21.70 0.97
CA GLU A 304 6.49 -21.78 2.03
C GLU A 304 6.26 -22.95 2.98
N ARG A 305 5.00 -23.24 3.37
CA ARG A 305 4.66 -24.39 4.22
C ARG A 305 4.90 -25.73 3.52
N LEU A 306 4.61 -25.81 2.23
CA LEU A 306 4.83 -27.03 1.43
C LEU A 306 6.32 -27.27 1.16
N LEU A 307 7.11 -26.21 1.01
CA LEU A 307 8.56 -26.28 0.79
C LEU A 307 9.37 -26.31 2.10
N ALA A 308 8.75 -26.07 3.25
CA ALA A 308 9.38 -26.11 4.57
C ALA A 308 10.10 -27.44 4.88
N PRO A 309 9.57 -28.63 4.53
CA PRO A 309 10.27 -29.90 4.76
C PRO A 309 11.56 -30.03 3.95
N PHE A 310 11.66 -29.33 2.83
CA PHE A 310 12.79 -29.39 1.90
C PHE A 310 13.82 -28.27 2.10
N LYS A 311 13.47 -27.23 2.87
CA LYS A 311 14.44 -26.22 3.31
C LYS A 311 15.14 -26.73 4.56
N THR A 312 16.45 -26.96 4.46
CA THR A 312 17.31 -27.14 5.63
C THR A 312 17.13 -25.91 6.51
N ALA A 313 16.50 -26.08 7.68
CA ALA A 313 16.40 -25.00 8.64
C ALA A 313 17.83 -24.62 9.03
N THR A 314 18.29 -23.45 8.60
CA THR A 314 19.43 -22.80 9.26
C THR A 314 18.97 -22.53 10.67
N VAL A 315 19.36 -23.39 11.60
CA VAL A 315 19.04 -23.28 13.03
C VAL A 315 19.72 -22.01 13.56
N GLU A 316 19.04 -20.87 13.46
CA GLU A 316 19.45 -19.62 14.10
C GLU A 316 19.22 -19.65 15.63
N ASP A 317 18.48 -20.64 16.14
CA ASP A 317 18.25 -20.80 17.59
C ASP A 317 19.58 -20.97 18.36
N ALA A 318 20.59 -21.61 17.74
CA ALA A 318 21.93 -21.71 18.31
C ALA A 318 22.71 -20.37 18.28
N ALA A 319 22.34 -19.43 17.39
CA ALA A 319 22.96 -18.10 17.31
C ALA A 319 22.39 -17.11 18.33
N MET A 320 21.14 -17.31 18.79
CA MET A 320 20.54 -16.49 19.86
C MET A 320 20.99 -16.94 21.26
N ALA A 321 21.18 -18.24 21.49
CA ALA A 321 21.63 -18.79 22.78
C ALA A 321 23.08 -18.38 23.16
N SER A 322 23.88 -17.94 22.20
CA SER A 322 25.26 -17.47 22.39
C SER A 322 25.38 -15.94 22.51
N ARG A 323 24.29 -15.18 22.39
CA ARG A 323 24.31 -13.75 22.75
C ARG A 323 24.38 -13.63 24.27
N GLN A 324 25.59 -13.57 24.82
CA GLN A 324 25.79 -12.70 25.97
C GLN A 324 25.26 -11.33 25.58
N ALA A 325 24.41 -10.73 26.40
CA ALA A 325 24.16 -9.30 26.36
C ALA A 325 25.48 -8.61 26.73
N GLY A 326 26.48 -8.66 25.83
CA GLY A 326 27.66 -7.85 25.92
C GLY A 326 27.17 -6.42 26.02
N ALA A 327 27.74 -5.66 26.95
CA ALA A 327 27.43 -4.25 27.10
C ALA A 327 27.52 -3.60 25.71
N VAL A 328 26.36 -3.34 25.09
CA VAL A 328 26.31 -2.62 23.84
C VAL A 328 26.78 -1.23 24.22
N GLU A 329 28.07 -0.97 24.01
CA GLU A 329 28.61 0.35 24.29
C GLU A 329 27.86 1.34 23.41
N LEU A 330 27.12 2.23 24.07
CA LEU A 330 26.46 3.34 23.40
C LEU A 330 27.52 4.06 22.54
N PRO A 331 27.27 4.24 21.23
CA PRO A 331 28.14 5.02 20.36
C PRO A 331 28.52 6.34 21.01
N ALA A 332 29.77 6.79 20.85
CA ALA A 332 30.28 7.98 21.54
C ALA A 332 29.44 9.25 21.30
N PHE A 333 28.71 9.33 20.18
CA PHE A 333 27.79 10.43 19.89
C PHE A 333 26.45 10.35 20.64
N LEU A 334 26.06 9.18 21.15
CA LEU A 334 24.90 8.99 22.03
C LEU A 334 25.27 9.07 23.51
N LYS A 335 26.56 9.00 23.85
CA LYS A 335 27.04 9.22 25.21
C LYS A 335 26.96 10.73 25.49
N PRO A 336 26.12 11.19 26.43
CA PRO A 336 26.05 12.61 26.79
C PRO A 336 27.43 13.05 27.32
N LYS A 337 27.99 14.12 26.75
CA LYS A 337 29.32 14.63 27.12
C LYS A 337 29.33 15.32 28.48
N ASP A 338 28.23 15.97 28.82
CA ASP A 338 28.10 16.77 30.05
C ASP A 338 27.11 16.10 31.01
N HIS A 339 27.48 16.08 32.29
CA HIS A 339 26.57 15.74 33.38
C HIS A 339 25.98 17.05 33.92
N ARG A 340 24.66 17.09 34.12
CA ARG A 340 24.03 18.22 34.80
C ARG A 340 23.76 17.86 36.26
N ASP A 341 24.31 18.65 37.17
CA ASP A 341 23.91 18.65 38.57
C ASP A 341 22.52 19.31 38.68
N GLY A 342 21.46 18.51 38.64
CA GLY A 342 20.09 19.03 38.76
C GLY A 342 18.99 18.10 38.24
N ALA A 343 17.75 18.56 38.35
CA ALA A 343 16.62 17.95 37.68
C ALA A 343 16.71 18.19 36.16
N ILE A 344 16.61 17.13 35.36
CA ILE A 344 16.54 17.22 33.90
C ILE A 344 15.09 17.32 33.42
N LEU A 345 14.16 16.74 34.18
CA LEU A 345 12.73 16.82 33.93
C LEU A 345 12.07 17.33 35.20
N GLU A 346 11.35 18.45 35.11
CA GLU A 346 10.52 18.97 36.19
C GLU A 346 9.06 18.93 35.74
N VAL A 347 8.22 18.39 36.61
CA VAL A 347 6.78 18.29 36.43
C VAL A 347 6.18 19.05 37.61
N GLU A 348 5.42 20.10 37.33
CA GLU A 348 4.84 20.97 38.35
C GLU A 348 3.32 21.05 38.18
N GLY A 349 2.60 20.57 39.19
CA GLY A 349 1.15 20.74 39.34
C GLY A 349 0.33 20.21 38.17
N ILE A 350 0.81 19.20 37.43
CA ILE A 350 0.12 18.79 36.21
C ILE A 350 -1.24 18.18 36.54
N ALA A 351 -2.25 18.58 35.77
CA ALA A 351 -3.60 18.07 35.90
C ALA A 351 -4.21 17.77 34.52
N LYS A 352 -5.06 16.73 34.48
CA LYS A 352 -5.83 16.39 33.26
C LYS A 352 -7.18 15.79 33.59
N SER A 353 -8.21 16.34 32.97
CA SER A 353 -9.59 15.84 33.02
C SER A 353 -10.03 15.28 31.67
N PHE A 354 -10.75 14.16 31.69
CA PHE A 354 -11.44 13.61 30.51
C PHE A 354 -12.94 13.54 30.82
N GLY A 355 -13.70 14.49 30.26
CA GLY A 355 -15.11 14.65 30.62
C GLY A 355 -15.25 14.93 32.12
N GLY A 356 -16.07 14.13 32.81
CA GLY A 356 -16.30 14.27 34.26
C GLY A 356 -15.21 13.62 35.15
N ILE A 357 -14.20 12.96 34.59
CA ILE A 357 -13.19 12.23 35.36
C ILE A 357 -11.87 13.01 35.38
N LYS A 358 -11.41 13.37 36.57
CA LYS A 358 -10.07 13.94 36.79
C LYS A 358 -9.04 12.81 36.88
N ALA A 359 -8.37 12.52 35.76
CA ALA A 359 -7.45 11.40 35.62
C ALA A 359 -6.07 11.65 36.26
N VAL A 360 -5.63 12.90 36.31
CA VAL A 360 -4.40 13.35 37.01
C VAL A 360 -4.71 14.65 37.72
N GLN A 361 -4.32 14.78 38.98
CA GLN A 361 -4.58 15.95 39.82
C GLN A 361 -3.31 16.32 40.58
N ASP A 362 -2.82 17.54 40.35
CA ASP A 362 -1.74 18.18 41.10
C ASP A 362 -0.48 17.30 41.27
N VAL A 363 -0.03 16.67 40.18
CA VAL A 363 1.16 15.82 40.23
C VAL A 363 2.40 16.68 40.02
N SER A 364 3.30 16.65 41.00
CA SER A 364 4.59 17.35 40.95
C SER A 364 5.73 16.40 41.31
N PHE A 365 6.77 16.35 40.47
CA PHE A 365 8.01 15.63 40.75
C PHE A 365 9.14 16.08 39.83
N SER A 366 10.38 15.76 40.21
CA SER A 366 11.55 16.02 39.40
C SER A 366 12.37 14.75 39.19
N VAL A 367 12.97 14.61 38.02
CA VAL A 367 13.86 13.49 37.66
C VAL A 367 15.25 14.06 37.44
N LYS A 368 16.24 13.53 38.15
CA LYS A 368 17.64 13.93 38.00
C LYS A 368 18.29 13.24 36.82
N ASP A 369 19.32 13.86 36.25
CA ASP A 369 20.11 13.26 35.19
C ASP A 369 20.66 11.87 35.62
N ARG A 370 20.63 10.91 34.70
CA ARG A 370 21.09 9.52 34.88
C ARG A 370 20.49 8.75 36.06
N THR A 371 19.29 9.12 36.51
CA THR A 371 18.56 8.36 37.54
C THR A 371 17.42 7.55 36.94
N LEU A 372 17.17 6.36 37.49
CA LEU A 372 16.04 5.52 37.11
C LEU A 372 14.85 5.85 38.03
N HIS A 373 13.79 6.42 37.47
CA HIS A 373 12.54 6.69 38.18
C HIS A 373 11.43 5.76 37.68
N ALA A 374 10.66 5.19 38.61
CA ALA A 374 9.52 4.34 38.31
C ALA A 374 8.24 4.93 38.87
N LEU A 375 7.24 5.16 38.01
CA LEU A 375 5.90 5.56 38.42
C LEU A 375 5.02 4.31 38.60
N ILE A 376 4.72 3.97 39.85
CA ILE A 376 3.96 2.77 40.23
C ILE A 376 2.60 3.11 40.86
N GLY A 377 1.69 2.14 40.89
CA GLY A 377 0.33 2.33 41.41
C GLY A 377 -0.66 1.33 40.80
N PRO A 378 -1.90 1.22 41.33
CA PRO A 378 -2.90 0.27 40.85
C PRO A 378 -3.40 0.59 39.43
N ASN A 379 -4.05 -0.38 38.77
CA ASN A 379 -4.69 -0.15 37.47
C ASN A 379 -5.76 0.95 37.60
N GLY A 380 -5.76 1.90 36.67
CA GLY A 380 -6.65 3.07 36.73
C GLY A 380 -6.12 4.26 37.53
N ALA A 381 -4.98 4.15 38.23
CA ALA A 381 -4.40 5.26 39.02
C ALA A 381 -3.83 6.44 38.21
N GLY A 382 -4.11 6.54 36.90
CA GLY A 382 -3.64 7.66 36.08
C GLY A 382 -2.18 7.60 35.62
N LYS A 383 -1.41 6.53 35.91
CA LYS A 383 0.01 6.40 35.51
C LYS A 383 0.28 6.66 34.03
N THR A 384 -0.48 6.00 33.16
CA THR A 384 -0.37 6.18 31.70
C THR A 384 -0.76 7.60 31.29
N THR A 385 -1.74 8.20 31.95
CA THR A 385 -2.15 9.59 31.71
C THR A 385 -1.04 10.56 32.10
N ALA A 386 -0.46 10.42 33.29
CA ALA A 386 0.67 11.24 33.73
C ALA A 386 1.84 11.15 32.76
N PHE A 387 2.19 9.93 32.31
CA PHE A 387 3.23 9.73 31.30
C PHE A 387 2.90 10.40 29.95
N ASN A 388 1.64 10.35 29.51
CA ASN A 388 1.19 11.02 28.28
C ASN A 388 1.21 12.55 28.38
N LEU A 389 1.03 13.11 29.57
CA LEU A 389 1.21 14.56 29.80
C LEU A 389 2.68 14.95 29.70
N ILE A 390 3.55 14.20 30.38
CA ILE A 390 5.00 14.44 30.39
C ILE A 390 5.61 14.34 28.98
N SER A 391 5.16 13.35 28.22
CA SER A 391 5.62 13.13 26.84
C SER A 391 4.99 14.08 25.81
N GLY A 392 4.12 15.00 26.23
CA GLY A 392 3.46 15.97 25.35
C GLY A 392 2.38 15.37 24.43
N MET A 393 1.96 14.11 24.66
CA MET A 393 0.84 13.52 23.92
C MET A 393 -0.48 14.21 24.25
N TYR A 394 -0.66 14.61 25.51
CA TYR A 394 -1.77 15.43 25.95
C TYR A 394 -1.24 16.75 26.48
N THR A 395 -1.87 17.85 26.10
CA THR A 395 -1.63 19.14 26.74
C THR A 395 -2.22 19.09 28.15
N PRO A 396 -1.46 19.42 29.21
CA PRO A 396 -2.02 19.54 30.55
C PRO A 396 -3.09 20.65 30.60
N ASP A 397 -4.12 20.45 31.40
CA ASP A 397 -5.16 21.48 31.62
C ASP A 397 -4.67 22.56 32.60
N ALA A 398 -3.74 22.18 33.48
CA ALA A 398 -3.02 23.04 34.43
C ALA A 398 -1.63 22.45 34.73
N GLY A 399 -0.73 23.29 35.23
CA GLY A 399 0.65 22.92 35.54
C GLY A 399 1.59 23.05 34.33
N SER A 400 2.85 22.68 34.53
CA SER A 400 3.88 22.72 33.49
C SER A 400 4.77 21.48 33.54
N VAL A 401 5.37 21.16 32.39
CA VAL A 401 6.41 20.14 32.26
C VAL A 401 7.56 20.80 31.54
N THR A 402 8.74 20.81 32.17
CA THR A 402 9.96 21.33 31.57
C THR A 402 10.98 20.21 31.42
N LEU A 403 11.58 20.11 30.23
CA LEU A 403 12.67 19.19 29.94
C LEU A 403 13.91 20.00 29.59
N ASP A 404 14.99 19.79 30.32
CA ASP A 404 16.25 20.51 30.16
C ASP A 404 16.09 22.04 30.30
N GLY A 405 15.10 22.47 31.10
CA GLY A 405 14.74 23.87 31.31
C GLY A 405 13.88 24.50 30.21
N ARG A 406 13.27 23.68 29.34
CA ARG A 406 12.40 24.14 28.23
C ARG A 406 11.01 23.55 28.25
#